data_AF-A0A2E4RN83-F1
#
_entry.id   AF-A0A2E4RN83-F1
#
_cell.length_a   1.000
_cell.length_b   1.000
_cell.length_c   1.000
_cell.angle_alpha   90.00
_cell.angle_beta   90.00
_cell.angle_gamma   90.00
#
_symmetry.space_group_name_H-M   'P 1'
#
loop_
_entity.id
_entity.type
_entity.pdbx_description
1 polymer ?
#
loop_
_entity_poly.entity_id
_entity_poly.type
_entity_poly.pdbx_seq_one_letter_code
_entity_poly.pdbx_strand_id
1 'polypeptide(L)'
;MVDEVDNRPRQCHQARHTLKFFLDTTTCLTPGRVIGGSPPSILKLSRRGETTITKIISGDDVGYSALIRRMLNLNQLHPQPQPSTTDPADNVTVITPVFGQRLHPHPADKSINIIVVDDGSTPPVHDATVRLDRNFGPAAARNVALTSVTTEFVAFVDADIDVGLDSTWLTTLLSHFDDPEVVAVAPRVRSRPQQGVIGYHERHNGALDLGPRPAVVRPGTRVSYVPAAALICRVGAVRAIGGVDDDLRTGEDVDLVWRLHDAGGTVRYDPSVEVHHEPRASFAEWWNQRVGYGYSSAALAERHGDDRLSPLVASPWSLAVIAAMTATKRPSVGVAAGLSLIGAATQQLRQRAPDLTVGEARKIVIRGTQAAANALGRAIRRVWWPILILLCPISRSARRLLAASAVFAVTPMVAADDLAHGVGIWSGVIKHRRFGPVIPVLRRSRPQPGSRTP
;
A
#
# COMPACT_ATOMS: atom_id res chain seq x y z
N MET A 1 -15.45 22.56 11.40
CA MET A 1 -14.94 23.51 12.39
C MET A 1 -13.61 24.00 11.86
N VAL A 2 -13.45 25.33 11.81
CA VAL A 2 -12.22 26.01 11.41
C VAL A 2 -11.37 26.02 12.68
N ASP A 3 -10.48 25.03 12.82
CA ASP A 3 -9.56 24.99 13.95
C ASP A 3 -8.32 25.80 13.58
N GLU A 4 -8.24 26.98 14.18
CA GLU A 4 -7.06 27.83 14.22
C GLU A 4 -6.04 27.15 15.15
N VAL A 5 -4.94 26.65 14.59
CA VAL A 5 -3.92 25.91 15.36
C VAL A 5 -3.02 26.91 16.08
N ASP A 6 -3.21 27.03 17.41
CA ASP A 6 -2.29 27.69 18.34
C ASP A 6 -0.93 27.00 18.29
N ASN A 7 0.11 27.78 17.98
CA ASN A 7 1.40 27.30 17.53
C ASN A 7 2.47 27.68 18.54
N ARG A 8 2.37 27.16 19.76
CA ARG A 8 3.44 27.24 20.76
C ARG A 8 4.43 26.09 20.54
N PRO A 9 5.75 26.38 20.43
CA PRO A 9 6.75 25.37 20.11
C PRO A 9 6.96 24.43 21.31
N ARG A 10 6.50 23.18 21.20
CA ARG A 10 7.07 22.08 21.98
C ARG A 10 8.46 21.80 21.40
N GLN A 11 9.48 21.83 22.25
CA GLN A 11 10.88 21.59 21.90
C GLN A 11 11.02 20.19 21.28
N CYS A 12 11.04 20.13 19.96
CA CYS A 12 11.48 18.97 19.20
C CYS A 12 13.02 18.99 19.26
N HIS A 13 13.64 17.90 19.72
CA HIS A 13 15.09 17.73 19.64
C HIS A 13 15.54 18.02 18.19
N GLN A 14 16.33 19.08 18.02
CA GLN A 14 16.81 19.56 16.72
C GLN A 14 17.84 18.56 16.15
N ALA A 15 17.39 17.65 15.30
CA ALA A 15 18.26 17.12 14.25
C ALA A 15 18.40 18.21 13.18
N ARG A 16 19.58 18.85 13.10
CA ARG A 16 19.93 19.85 12.07
C ARG A 16 20.24 19.15 10.74
N HIS A 17 19.31 18.39 10.20
CA HIS A 17 19.43 17.87 8.84
C HIS A 17 18.48 18.66 7.95
N THR A 18 19.05 19.48 7.08
CA THR A 18 18.31 20.02 5.95
C THR A 18 18.04 18.88 4.97
N LEU A 19 16.79 18.76 4.53
CA LEU A 19 16.38 17.69 3.63
C LEU A 19 15.84 18.28 2.34
N LYS A 20 16.04 17.54 1.26
CA LYS A 20 15.43 17.83 -0.03
C LYS A 20 14.16 17.04 -0.17
N PHE A 21 13.15 17.67 -0.73
CA PHE A 21 11.85 17.08 -0.96
C PHE A 21 11.40 17.36 -2.38
N PHE A 22 10.54 16.49 -2.92
CA PHE A 22 9.89 16.71 -4.21
C PHE A 22 8.38 16.45 -4.11
N LEU A 23 7.61 17.23 -4.87
CA LEU A 23 6.16 17.12 -4.88
C LEU A 23 5.73 15.81 -5.56
N ASP A 24 4.73 15.14 -4.99
CA ASP A 24 4.10 14.00 -5.65
C ASP A 24 3.49 14.44 -7.00
N THR A 25 3.52 13.57 -8.00
CA THR A 25 2.99 13.88 -9.35
C THR A 25 1.48 14.15 -9.36
N THR A 26 0.76 13.74 -8.31
CA THR A 26 -0.65 14.05 -8.13
C THR A 26 -0.90 15.38 -7.43
N THR A 27 0.14 16.01 -6.88
CA THR A 27 0.08 17.29 -6.20
C THR A 27 -0.02 18.44 -7.20
N CYS A 28 -1.02 19.28 -6.98
CA CYS A 28 -1.27 20.50 -7.74
C CYS A 28 -1.20 21.68 -6.79
N LEU A 29 -0.39 22.67 -7.15
CA LEU A 29 -0.26 23.91 -6.41
C LEU A 29 -1.17 24.97 -7.02
N THR A 30 -1.89 25.67 -6.16
CA THR A 30 -2.71 26.83 -6.53
C THR A 30 -2.45 27.94 -5.51
N PRO A 31 -2.74 29.22 -5.80
CA PRO A 31 -2.47 30.30 -4.86
C PRO A 31 -3.05 30.00 -3.46
N GLY A 32 -2.19 30.00 -2.44
CA GLY A 32 -2.56 29.65 -1.07
C GLY A 32 -2.93 28.18 -0.81
N ARG A 33 -2.67 27.23 -1.71
CA ARG A 33 -3.09 25.81 -1.51
C ARG A 33 -2.21 24.75 -2.13
N VAL A 34 -2.36 23.55 -1.54
CA VAL A 34 -1.88 22.28 -2.08
C VAL A 34 -3.08 21.34 -2.22
N ILE A 35 -3.28 20.81 -3.42
CA ILE A 35 -4.39 19.89 -3.74
C ILE A 35 -3.80 18.58 -4.25
N GLY A 36 -4.28 17.45 -3.75
CA GLY A 36 -3.87 16.12 -4.23
C GLY A 36 -3.53 15.17 -3.10
N GLY A 37 -2.64 14.22 -3.38
CA GLY A 37 -2.22 13.21 -2.42
C GLY A 37 -3.14 11.99 -2.33
N SER A 38 -2.81 11.11 -1.38
CA SER A 38 -3.54 9.88 -1.10
C SER A 38 -3.68 9.70 0.43
N PRO A 39 -4.89 9.89 0.99
CA PRO A 39 -6.15 10.18 0.30
C PRO A 39 -6.16 11.60 -0.30
N PRO A 40 -6.99 11.87 -1.32
CA PRO A 40 -7.12 13.20 -1.90
C PRO A 40 -7.51 14.23 -0.84
N SER A 41 -6.76 15.31 -0.77
CA SER A 41 -6.94 16.36 0.23
C SER A 41 -6.66 17.75 -0.34
N ILE A 42 -7.13 18.77 0.38
CA ILE A 42 -6.88 20.19 0.09
C ILE A 42 -6.29 20.80 1.36
N LEU A 43 -5.08 21.33 1.27
CA LEU A 43 -4.43 22.10 2.32
C LEU A 43 -4.47 23.58 1.96
N LYS A 44 -4.93 24.42 2.90
CA LYS A 44 -4.73 25.87 2.83
C LYS A 44 -3.35 26.20 3.41
N LEU A 45 -2.60 27.02 2.70
CA LEU A 45 -1.27 27.47 3.09
C LEU A 45 -1.37 28.83 3.77
N SER A 46 -0.61 29.00 4.85
CA SER A 46 -0.26 30.34 5.34
C SER A 46 0.82 30.95 4.44
N ARG A 47 1.08 32.26 4.55
CA ARG A 47 2.18 32.92 3.83
C ARG A 47 3.53 32.23 4.05
N ARG A 48 3.81 31.78 5.29
CA ARG A 48 5.02 30.98 5.62
C ARG A 48 5.01 29.62 4.91
N GLY A 49 3.84 28.99 4.82
CA GLY A 49 3.66 27.75 4.08
C GLY A 49 3.96 27.92 2.59
N GLU A 50 3.47 28.99 1.97
CA GLU A 50 3.78 29.32 0.58
C GLU A 50 5.28 29.50 0.36
N THR A 51 5.97 30.25 1.22
CA THR A 51 7.44 30.38 1.15
C THR A 51 8.14 29.02 1.27
N THR A 52 7.65 28.13 2.13
CA THR A 52 8.20 26.77 2.28
C THR A 52 8.02 25.96 1.00
N ILE A 53 6.84 26.05 0.38
CA ILE A 53 6.57 25.40 -0.91
C ILE A 53 7.48 25.96 -2.01
N THR A 54 7.69 27.27 -2.06
CA THR A 54 8.61 27.89 -3.03
C THR A 54 10.02 27.33 -2.89
N LYS A 55 10.54 27.21 -1.66
CA LYS A 55 11.85 26.59 -1.40
C LYS A 55 11.94 25.16 -1.93
N ILE A 56 10.92 24.34 -1.67
CA ILE A 56 10.86 22.95 -2.18
C ILE A 56 10.92 22.93 -3.71
N ILE A 57 10.14 23.78 -4.39
CA ILE A 57 10.13 23.85 -5.86
C ILE A 57 11.49 24.28 -6.40
N SER A 58 12.16 25.21 -5.71
CA SER A 58 13.50 25.67 -6.04
C SER A 58 14.60 24.64 -5.75
N GLY A 59 14.27 23.51 -5.12
CA GLY A 59 15.23 22.48 -4.74
C GLY A 59 16.08 22.88 -3.52
N ASP A 60 15.64 23.91 -2.78
CA ASP A 60 16.30 24.37 -1.57
C ASP A 60 16.08 23.40 -0.42
N ASP A 61 17.01 23.46 0.51
CA ASP A 61 16.99 22.75 1.77
C ASP A 61 15.86 23.22 2.69
N VAL A 62 15.04 22.28 3.15
CA VAL A 62 13.91 22.55 4.05
C VAL A 62 13.98 21.62 5.26
N GLY A 63 13.81 22.18 6.46
CA GLY A 63 13.71 21.39 7.68
C GLY A 63 12.31 20.82 7.90
N TYR A 64 12.20 19.80 8.73
CA TYR A 64 10.88 19.30 9.15
C TYR A 64 10.07 20.39 9.85
N SER A 65 8.82 20.53 9.41
CA SER A 65 7.82 21.40 10.02
C SER A 65 6.46 20.70 10.04
N ALA A 66 5.50 21.24 10.79
CA ALA A 66 4.14 20.70 10.81
C ALA A 66 3.51 20.62 9.40
N LEU A 67 3.84 21.56 8.51
CA LEU A 67 3.40 21.53 7.11
C LEU A 67 4.03 20.35 6.36
N ILE A 68 5.34 20.17 6.45
CA ILE A 68 6.07 19.06 5.80
C ILE A 68 5.52 17.72 6.28
N ARG A 69 5.41 17.52 7.61
CA ARG A 69 4.84 16.32 8.23
C ARG A 69 3.44 16.02 7.69
N ARG A 70 2.58 17.05 7.63
CA ARG A 70 1.22 16.92 7.09
C ARG A 70 1.20 16.55 5.61
N MET A 71 2.06 17.15 4.79
CA MET A 71 2.16 16.85 3.36
C MET A 71 2.71 15.44 3.10
N LEU A 72 3.71 14.99 3.87
CA LEU A 72 4.22 13.61 3.82
C LEU A 72 3.11 12.60 4.15
N ASN A 73 2.38 12.82 5.24
CA ASN A 73 1.27 11.94 5.68
C ASN A 73 0.09 11.90 4.70
N LEU A 74 -0.05 12.95 3.88
CA LEU A 74 -1.04 13.03 2.81
C LEU A 74 -0.51 12.56 1.46
N ASN A 75 0.73 12.07 1.37
CA ASN A 75 1.37 11.68 0.12
C ASN A 75 1.41 12.81 -0.93
N GLN A 76 1.56 14.06 -0.49
CA GLN A 76 1.65 15.23 -1.38
C GLN A 76 3.10 15.63 -1.69
N LEU A 77 4.03 15.14 -0.89
CA LEU A 77 5.46 15.43 -0.90
C LEU A 77 6.20 14.16 -0.49
N HIS A 78 7.42 13.97 -0.98
CA HIS A 78 8.30 12.87 -0.59
C HIS A 78 9.72 13.39 -0.33
N PRO A 79 10.46 12.82 0.63
CA PRO A 79 11.87 13.09 0.79
C PRO A 79 12.60 12.55 -0.44
N GLN A 80 13.63 13.28 -0.86
CA GLN A 80 14.55 12.81 -1.88
C GLN A 80 15.60 11.92 -1.19
N PRO A 81 15.73 10.63 -1.56
CA PRO A 81 16.74 9.76 -0.99
C PRO A 81 18.13 10.37 -1.21
N GLN A 82 18.91 10.45 -0.14
CA GLN A 82 20.32 10.78 -0.18
C GLN A 82 21.10 9.55 0.29
N PRO A 83 22.35 9.33 -0.15
CA PRO A 83 23.13 8.22 0.38
C PRO A 83 23.20 8.30 1.91
N SER A 84 22.77 7.23 2.60
CA SER A 84 22.90 7.18 4.05
C SER A 84 24.37 7.24 4.45
N THR A 85 24.66 7.91 5.56
CA THR A 85 25.96 7.83 6.23
C THR A 85 26.07 6.57 7.11
N THR A 86 24.98 5.83 7.28
CA THR A 86 24.93 4.59 8.05
C THR A 86 25.50 3.46 7.19
N ASP A 87 26.56 2.83 7.69
CA ASP A 87 27.11 1.60 7.10
C ASP A 87 26.16 0.43 7.40
N PRO A 88 25.60 -0.25 6.38
CA PRO A 88 24.74 -1.41 6.59
C PRO A 88 25.42 -2.56 7.34
N ALA A 89 26.73 -2.74 7.19
CA ALA A 89 27.47 -3.86 7.77
C ALA A 89 27.34 -3.92 9.31
N ASP A 90 27.44 -2.76 9.96
CA ASP A 90 27.39 -2.65 11.43
C ASP A 90 25.97 -2.49 11.98
N ASN A 91 25.00 -2.12 11.13
CA ASN A 91 23.69 -1.63 11.56
C ASN A 91 22.50 -2.48 11.10
N VAL A 92 22.70 -3.43 10.19
CA VAL A 92 21.63 -4.26 9.62
C VAL A 92 21.93 -5.74 9.79
N THR A 93 20.94 -6.49 10.30
CA THR A 93 20.89 -7.95 10.17
C THR A 93 19.82 -8.32 9.16
N VAL A 94 20.16 -9.11 8.15
CA VAL A 94 19.21 -9.67 7.19
C VAL A 94 18.65 -10.98 7.74
N ILE A 95 17.32 -11.14 7.69
CA ILE A 95 16.64 -12.38 8.03
C ILE A 95 15.96 -12.93 6.79
N THR A 96 16.29 -14.17 6.44
CA THR A 96 15.74 -14.85 5.28
C THR A 96 15.09 -16.18 5.67
N PRO A 97 13.74 -16.22 5.78
CA PRO A 97 13.01 -17.46 5.99
C PRO A 97 13.00 -18.29 4.70
N VAL A 98 13.31 -19.57 4.81
CA VAL A 98 13.39 -20.50 3.67
C VAL A 98 12.51 -21.71 3.94
N PHE A 99 11.70 -22.08 2.95
CA PHE A 99 11.02 -23.38 2.92
C PHE A 99 11.14 -24.00 1.53
N GLY A 100 11.78 -25.17 1.44
CA GLY A 100 12.09 -25.86 0.19
C GLY A 100 13.50 -25.54 -0.30
N GLN A 101 13.68 -25.49 -1.63
CA GLN A 101 15.01 -25.41 -2.25
C GLN A 101 15.33 -24.06 -2.93
N ARG A 102 14.44 -23.07 -2.82
CA ARG A 102 14.66 -21.75 -3.43
C ARG A 102 15.30 -20.84 -2.39
N LEU A 103 16.59 -20.57 -2.57
CA LEU A 103 17.32 -19.54 -1.83
C LEU A 103 18.19 -18.79 -2.84
N HIS A 104 17.88 -17.53 -3.09
CA HIS A 104 18.77 -16.67 -3.84
C HIS A 104 20.06 -16.44 -3.05
N PRO A 105 21.20 -16.35 -3.75
CA PRO A 105 22.43 -15.94 -3.10
C PRO A 105 22.24 -14.53 -2.55
N HIS A 106 22.56 -14.35 -1.28
CA HIS A 106 22.73 -13.02 -0.73
C HIS A 106 23.99 -12.35 -1.34
N PRO A 107 24.06 -11.01 -1.39
CA PRO A 107 25.27 -10.30 -1.78
C PRO A 107 26.49 -10.90 -1.09
N ALA A 108 27.57 -11.14 -1.85
CA ALA A 108 28.79 -11.75 -1.33
C ALA A 108 29.58 -10.82 -0.38
N ASP A 109 29.01 -9.67 -0.01
CA ASP A 109 29.55 -8.76 0.97
C ASP A 109 29.50 -9.42 2.35
N LYS A 110 30.61 -10.06 2.72
CA LYS A 110 30.79 -10.82 3.96
C LYS A 110 30.66 -9.95 5.22
N SER A 111 30.49 -8.64 5.08
CA SER A 111 30.36 -7.70 6.20
C SER A 111 28.93 -7.64 6.75
N ILE A 112 27.90 -8.00 5.98
CA ILE A 112 26.51 -7.96 6.44
C ILE A 112 26.16 -9.25 7.19
N ASN A 113 25.59 -9.12 8.39
CA ASN A 113 25.10 -10.26 9.15
C ASN A 113 23.82 -10.82 8.52
N ILE A 114 23.82 -12.10 8.16
CA ILE A 114 22.69 -12.76 7.51
C ILE A 114 22.29 -14.00 8.33
N ILE A 115 21.03 -14.05 8.72
CA ILE A 115 20.42 -15.19 9.41
C ILE A 115 19.45 -15.87 8.45
N VAL A 116 19.86 -17.02 7.94
CA VAL A 116 19.00 -17.89 7.13
C VAL A 116 18.27 -18.85 8.05
N VAL A 117 16.93 -18.87 7.98
CA VAL A 117 16.09 -19.74 8.82
C VAL A 117 15.43 -20.81 7.94
N ASP A 118 15.87 -22.06 8.09
CA ASP A 118 15.20 -23.21 7.47
C ASP A 118 13.91 -23.55 8.24
N ASP A 119 12.76 -23.21 7.68
CA ASP A 119 11.41 -23.45 8.22
C ASP A 119 10.95 -24.89 7.94
N GLY A 120 11.80 -25.86 8.28
CA GLY A 120 11.49 -27.29 8.20
C GLY A 120 11.54 -27.90 6.79
N SER A 121 12.48 -27.48 5.94
CA SER A 121 12.62 -27.98 4.57
C SER A 121 13.02 -29.46 4.50
N THR A 122 12.56 -30.12 3.43
CA THR A 122 12.95 -31.49 3.07
C THR A 122 13.37 -31.52 1.59
N PRO A 123 14.67 -31.74 1.27
CA PRO A 123 15.79 -31.91 2.20
C PRO A 123 16.11 -30.61 3.00
N PRO A 124 16.89 -30.74 4.10
CA PRO A 124 17.52 -29.63 4.81
C PRO A 124 18.13 -28.55 3.90
N VAL A 125 18.00 -27.27 4.28
CA VAL A 125 18.83 -26.21 3.68
C VAL A 125 20.23 -26.29 4.30
N HIS A 126 21.25 -26.56 3.49
CA HIS A 126 22.60 -26.86 3.97
C HIS A 126 23.24 -25.70 4.77
N ASP A 127 23.08 -24.47 4.29
CA ASP A 127 23.74 -23.28 4.85
C ASP A 127 22.81 -22.45 5.76
N ALA A 128 21.78 -23.06 6.35
CA ALA A 128 20.88 -22.36 7.26
C ALA A 128 21.56 -22.07 8.61
N THR A 129 21.43 -20.83 9.09
CA THR A 129 21.90 -20.40 10.42
C THR A 129 21.08 -21.02 11.54
N VAL A 130 19.76 -21.10 11.34
CA VAL A 130 18.80 -21.68 12.28
C VAL A 130 17.89 -22.62 11.52
N ARG A 131 17.51 -23.72 12.15
CA ARG A 131 16.54 -24.67 11.60
C ARG A 131 15.39 -24.92 12.57
N LEU A 132 14.19 -24.92 12.03
CA LEU A 132 12.97 -25.36 12.70
C LEU A 132 12.69 -26.83 12.40
N ASP A 133 11.99 -27.51 13.31
CA ASP A 133 11.68 -28.94 13.22
C ASP A 133 10.58 -29.25 12.19
N ARG A 134 9.71 -28.27 11.90
CA ARG A 134 8.66 -28.31 10.88
C ARG A 134 8.35 -26.92 10.32
N ASN A 135 7.51 -26.87 9.30
CA ASN A 135 7.04 -25.62 8.72
C ASN A 135 6.01 -24.91 9.63
N PHE A 136 6.42 -23.84 10.28
CA PHE A 136 5.53 -22.94 11.02
C PHE A 136 5.08 -21.74 10.18
N GLY A 137 5.79 -21.43 9.10
CA GLY A 137 5.52 -20.30 8.22
C GLY A 137 6.56 -19.17 8.40
N PRO A 138 6.60 -18.24 7.43
CA PRO A 138 7.66 -17.22 7.37
C PRO A 138 7.62 -16.25 8.55
N ALA A 139 6.44 -15.98 9.13
CA ALA A 139 6.31 -15.15 10.33
C ALA A 139 7.06 -15.75 11.54
N ALA A 140 6.83 -17.03 11.84
CA ALA A 140 7.48 -17.72 12.94
C ALA A 140 9.01 -17.78 12.73
N ALA A 141 9.44 -18.11 11.51
CA ALA A 141 10.86 -18.11 11.14
C ALA A 141 11.51 -16.73 11.35
N ARG A 142 10.83 -15.64 10.94
CA ARG A 142 11.28 -14.27 11.19
C ARG A 142 11.38 -13.96 12.68
N ASN A 143 10.37 -14.34 13.47
CA ASN A 143 10.36 -14.12 14.93
C ASN A 143 11.51 -14.85 15.63
N VAL A 144 11.76 -16.11 15.26
CA VAL A 144 12.87 -16.90 15.84
C VAL A 144 14.20 -16.19 15.61
N ALA A 145 14.51 -15.78 14.37
CA ALA A 145 15.73 -15.04 14.09
C ALA A 145 15.76 -13.65 14.75
N LEU A 146 14.62 -12.95 14.86
CA LEU A 146 14.54 -11.63 15.48
C LEU A 146 15.00 -11.64 16.96
N THR A 147 14.92 -12.77 17.65
CA THR A 147 15.39 -12.91 19.04
C THR A 147 16.90 -12.70 19.20
N SER A 148 17.70 -13.06 18.19
CA SER A 148 19.16 -12.95 18.23
C SER A 148 19.70 -11.68 17.55
N VAL A 149 18.84 -10.87 16.91
CA VAL A 149 19.27 -9.63 16.25
C VAL A 149 19.70 -8.57 17.28
N THR A 150 20.94 -8.09 17.17
CA THR A 150 21.48 -7.03 18.03
C THR A 150 21.64 -5.69 17.33
N THR A 151 21.54 -5.66 16.00
CA THR A 151 21.67 -4.47 15.17
C THR A 151 20.49 -3.51 15.35
N GLU A 152 20.66 -2.23 14.97
CA GLU A 152 19.59 -1.23 15.05
C GLU A 152 18.42 -1.57 14.10
N PHE A 153 18.76 -2.07 12.91
CA PHE A 153 17.81 -2.42 11.87
C PHE A 153 17.82 -3.92 11.57
N VAL A 154 16.66 -4.41 11.14
CA VAL A 154 16.47 -5.74 10.58
C VAL A 154 15.90 -5.62 9.18
N ALA A 155 16.45 -6.38 8.24
CA ALA A 155 15.92 -6.48 6.89
C ALA A 155 15.29 -7.87 6.70
N PHE A 156 13.97 -7.93 6.55
CA PHE A 156 13.30 -9.15 6.10
C PHE A 156 13.47 -9.27 4.59
N VAL A 157 14.01 -10.40 4.14
CA VAL A 157 14.20 -10.68 2.71
C VAL A 157 13.77 -12.12 2.44
N ASP A 158 12.74 -12.31 1.61
CA ASP A 158 12.27 -13.65 1.25
C ASP A 158 13.30 -14.40 0.40
N ALA A 159 13.30 -15.72 0.51
CA ALA A 159 14.29 -16.57 -0.14
C ALA A 159 14.23 -16.54 -1.68
N ASP A 160 13.12 -16.09 -2.26
CA ASP A 160 12.92 -15.93 -3.70
C ASP A 160 13.19 -14.50 -4.21
N ILE A 161 13.80 -13.64 -3.38
CA ILE A 161 14.12 -12.25 -3.69
C ILE A 161 15.60 -12.07 -4.03
N ASP A 162 15.84 -11.58 -5.24
CA ASP A 162 17.12 -11.09 -5.73
C ASP A 162 17.22 -9.58 -5.42
N VAL A 163 18.07 -9.24 -4.43
CA VAL A 163 18.36 -7.87 -4.01
C VAL A 163 19.55 -7.26 -4.75
N GLY A 164 20.11 -7.95 -5.75
CA GLY A 164 21.34 -7.56 -6.44
C GLY A 164 22.61 -8.04 -5.75
N LEU A 165 23.76 -7.64 -6.30
CA LEU A 165 25.09 -8.11 -5.87
C LEU A 165 25.78 -7.21 -4.84
N ASP A 166 25.28 -5.99 -4.64
CA ASP A 166 25.85 -5.01 -3.71
C ASP A 166 24.82 -4.56 -2.65
N SER A 167 25.31 -3.90 -1.61
CA SER A 167 24.53 -3.40 -0.49
C SER A 167 23.91 -2.02 -0.74
N THR A 168 23.94 -1.50 -1.97
CA THR A 168 23.43 -0.15 -2.31
C THR A 168 21.94 0.00 -2.05
N TRP A 169 21.18 -1.10 -2.16
CA TRP A 169 19.77 -1.11 -1.83
C TRP A 169 19.55 -0.80 -0.33
N LEU A 170 20.38 -1.34 0.57
CA LEU A 170 20.33 -1.05 1.99
C LEU A 170 20.73 0.40 2.27
N THR A 171 21.87 0.87 1.74
CA THR A 171 22.35 2.24 1.98
C THR A 171 21.34 3.30 1.54
N THR A 172 20.66 3.07 0.40
CA THR A 172 19.64 3.99 -0.11
C THR A 172 18.40 3.99 0.79
N LEU A 173 17.89 2.82 1.17
CA LEU A 173 16.69 2.73 2.00
C LEU A 173 16.95 3.17 3.45
N LEU A 174 18.16 2.96 3.97
CA LEU A 174 18.56 3.38 5.32
C LEU A 174 18.49 4.89 5.51
N SER A 175 18.64 5.68 4.45
CA SER A 175 18.56 7.15 4.51
C SER A 175 17.21 7.68 5.00
N HIS A 176 16.13 6.91 4.82
CA HIS A 176 14.81 7.33 5.30
C HIS A 176 14.70 7.26 6.82
N PHE A 177 15.58 6.53 7.51
CA PHE A 177 15.58 6.40 8.97
C PHE A 177 16.25 7.58 9.69
N ASP A 178 16.88 8.51 8.96
CA ASP A 178 17.27 9.83 9.50
C ASP A 178 16.04 10.58 10.06
N ASP A 179 14.85 10.23 9.57
CA ASP A 179 13.58 10.58 10.19
C ASP A 179 13.25 9.60 11.33
N PRO A 180 13.23 10.04 12.59
CA PRO A 180 12.95 9.15 13.73
C PRO A 180 11.50 8.64 13.73
N GLU A 181 10.58 9.27 13.00
CA GLU A 181 9.21 8.76 12.84
C GLU A 181 9.15 7.56 11.87
N VAL A 182 10.16 7.36 11.02
CA VAL A 182 10.20 6.24 10.08
C VAL A 182 10.67 4.98 10.81
N VAL A 183 9.81 3.97 10.79
CA VAL A 183 10.05 2.69 11.47
C VAL A 183 10.23 1.53 10.51
N ALA A 184 9.80 1.67 9.25
CA ALA A 184 10.04 0.69 8.22
C ALA A 184 10.05 1.30 6.81
N VAL A 185 10.82 0.68 5.91
CA VAL A 185 11.00 1.13 4.53
C VAL A 185 11.06 -0.09 3.61
N ALA A 186 10.23 -0.09 2.57
CA ALA A 186 10.23 -1.13 1.54
C ALA A 186 10.67 -0.57 0.17
N PRO A 187 11.47 -1.33 -0.61
CA PRO A 187 11.72 -1.05 -2.01
C PRO A 187 10.50 -1.41 -2.87
N ARG A 188 10.61 -1.16 -4.18
CA ARG A 188 9.71 -1.75 -5.18
C ARG A 188 10.11 -3.18 -5.48
N VAL A 189 9.17 -4.11 -5.29
CA VAL A 189 9.36 -5.54 -5.59
C VAL A 189 8.77 -5.86 -6.95
N ARG A 190 9.62 -6.22 -7.93
CA ARG A 190 9.19 -6.56 -9.30
C ARG A 190 9.37 -8.03 -9.59
N SER A 191 8.58 -8.58 -10.50
CA SER A 191 8.83 -9.94 -10.98
C SER A 191 10.08 -9.95 -11.86
N ARG A 192 10.97 -10.92 -11.62
CA ARG A 192 12.04 -11.25 -12.55
C ARG A 192 11.44 -11.58 -13.93
N PRO A 193 12.06 -11.17 -15.05
CA PRO A 193 11.59 -11.52 -16.38
C PRO A 193 11.54 -13.05 -16.57
N GLN A 194 10.35 -13.56 -16.89
CA GLN A 194 10.14 -14.97 -17.22
C GLN A 194 9.31 -15.07 -18.51
N GLN A 195 9.56 -16.10 -19.30
CA GLN A 195 8.76 -16.39 -20.50
C GLN A 195 7.35 -16.90 -20.12
N GLY A 196 6.43 -16.80 -21.09
CA GLY A 196 5.06 -17.29 -20.95
C GLY A 196 4.09 -16.30 -20.32
N VAL A 197 2.81 -16.69 -20.29
CA VAL A 197 1.70 -15.81 -19.90
C VAL A 197 1.75 -15.39 -18.42
N ILE A 198 2.25 -16.27 -17.55
CA ILE A 198 2.43 -15.98 -16.11
C ILE A 198 3.53 -14.93 -15.95
N GLY A 199 4.71 -15.15 -16.52
CA GLY A 199 5.81 -14.20 -16.45
C GLY A 199 5.45 -12.82 -17.02
N TYR A 200 4.70 -12.78 -18.13
CA TYR A 200 4.18 -11.53 -18.67
C TYR A 200 3.19 -10.84 -17.70
N HIS A 201 2.26 -11.60 -17.11
CA HIS A 201 1.29 -11.07 -16.15
C HIS A 201 1.99 -10.54 -14.89
N GLU A 202 2.87 -11.31 -14.27
CA GLU A 202 3.61 -10.93 -13.07
C GLU A 202 4.48 -9.68 -13.31
N ARG A 203 5.07 -9.53 -14.50
CA ARG A 203 5.87 -8.35 -14.85
C ARG A 203 5.07 -7.05 -14.92
N HIS A 204 3.78 -7.11 -15.28
CA HIS A 204 2.95 -5.93 -15.53
C HIS A 204 1.86 -5.72 -14.48
N ASN A 205 1.44 -6.76 -13.79
CA ASN A 205 0.34 -6.80 -12.82
C ASN A 205 0.69 -7.65 -11.58
N GLY A 206 1.98 -7.83 -11.29
CA GLY A 206 2.44 -8.63 -10.15
C GLY A 206 1.91 -8.10 -8.83
N ALA A 207 1.49 -9.02 -7.95
CA ALA A 207 0.84 -8.66 -6.68
C ALA A 207 1.77 -7.91 -5.70
N LEU A 208 3.09 -7.99 -5.88
CA LEU A 208 4.09 -7.35 -5.03
C LEU A 208 4.54 -5.96 -5.56
N ASP A 209 4.26 -5.63 -6.84
CA ASP A 209 4.64 -4.35 -7.43
C ASP A 209 3.59 -3.28 -7.13
N LEU A 210 3.91 -2.35 -6.23
CA LEU A 210 3.02 -1.27 -5.78
C LEU A 210 3.14 0.00 -6.66
N GLY A 211 3.86 -0.11 -7.78
CA GLY A 211 4.02 0.90 -8.80
C GLY A 211 5.18 1.87 -8.56
N PRO A 212 5.46 2.77 -9.51
CA PRO A 212 6.69 3.56 -9.53
C PRO A 212 6.63 4.83 -8.66
N ARG A 213 5.58 5.00 -7.84
CA ARG A 213 5.38 6.25 -7.07
C ARG A 213 5.63 6.01 -5.59
N PRO A 214 6.48 6.82 -4.94
CA PRO A 214 6.74 6.73 -3.51
C PRO A 214 5.49 6.98 -2.68
N ALA A 215 5.44 6.39 -1.48
CA ALA A 215 4.32 6.58 -0.58
C ALA A 215 4.72 6.45 0.89
N VAL A 216 4.04 7.20 1.75
CA VAL A 216 3.75 6.76 3.11
C VAL A 216 2.68 5.67 3.03
N VAL A 217 2.97 4.54 3.65
CA VAL A 217 2.19 3.31 3.62
C VAL A 217 1.26 3.28 4.82
N ARG A 218 -0.05 3.17 4.57
CA ARG A 218 -1.07 3.04 5.63
C ARG A 218 -2.45 2.65 5.08
N PRO A 219 -3.32 2.05 5.90
CA PRO A 219 -4.67 1.65 5.51
C PRO A 219 -5.45 2.76 4.79
N GLY A 220 -6.17 2.40 3.73
CA GLY A 220 -7.04 3.30 2.98
C GLY A 220 -6.33 4.36 2.11
N THR A 221 -5.02 4.26 1.93
CA THR A 221 -4.26 5.05 0.94
C THR A 221 -3.93 4.21 -0.29
N ARG A 222 -3.26 4.83 -1.27
CA ARG A 222 -2.83 4.15 -2.50
C ARG A 222 -1.96 2.93 -2.23
N VAL A 223 -1.06 3.04 -1.26
CA VAL A 223 -0.17 1.95 -0.83
C VAL A 223 -0.59 1.60 0.58
N SER A 224 -1.48 0.61 0.71
CA SER A 224 -2.11 0.28 1.99
C SER A 224 -1.22 -0.57 2.89
N TYR A 225 -0.30 -1.32 2.31
CA TYR A 225 0.71 -2.12 2.97
C TYR A 225 1.91 -2.26 2.02
N VAL A 226 3.00 -2.85 2.51
CA VAL A 226 4.16 -3.27 1.72
C VAL A 226 4.50 -4.72 2.03
N PRO A 227 4.93 -5.54 1.04
CA PRO A 227 5.31 -6.92 1.31
C PRO A 227 6.52 -7.03 2.23
N ALA A 228 6.52 -8.02 3.11
CA ALA A 228 7.71 -8.40 3.88
C ALA A 228 8.77 -9.15 3.04
N ALA A 229 8.51 -9.31 1.72
CA ALA A 229 9.44 -9.89 0.77
C ALA A 229 10.77 -9.13 0.72
N ALA A 230 10.75 -7.81 0.86
CA ALA A 230 11.91 -6.99 1.15
C ALA A 230 11.45 -5.81 2.01
N LEU A 231 11.86 -5.76 3.26
CA LEU A 231 11.43 -4.73 4.20
C LEU A 231 12.50 -4.48 5.26
N ILE A 232 12.99 -3.25 5.36
CA ILE A 232 13.86 -2.83 6.45
C ILE A 232 12.99 -2.25 7.56
N CYS A 233 13.23 -2.66 8.80
CA CYS A 233 12.53 -2.16 9.99
C CYS A 233 13.52 -1.77 11.08
N ARG A 234 13.14 -0.79 11.91
CA ARG A 234 13.76 -0.59 13.23
C ARG A 234 13.45 -1.80 14.11
N VAL A 235 14.48 -2.45 14.64
CA VAL A 235 14.32 -3.63 15.51
C VAL A 235 13.48 -3.28 16.74
N GLY A 236 13.74 -2.13 17.35
CA GLY A 236 12.97 -1.63 18.49
C GLY A 236 11.48 -1.48 18.20
N ALA A 237 11.11 -1.01 17.01
CA ALA A 237 9.71 -0.83 16.61
C ALA A 237 9.00 -2.18 16.41
N VAL A 238 9.65 -3.14 15.76
CA VAL A 238 9.08 -4.49 15.55
C VAL A 238 8.91 -5.22 16.89
N ARG A 239 9.89 -5.12 17.79
CA ARG A 239 9.80 -5.70 19.13
C ARG A 239 8.71 -5.05 19.98
N ALA A 240 8.55 -3.74 19.89
CA ALA A 240 7.54 -3.00 20.66
C ALA A 240 6.10 -3.43 20.32
N ILE A 241 5.85 -3.89 19.10
CA ILE A 241 4.54 -4.43 18.68
C ILE A 241 4.43 -5.95 18.82
N GLY A 242 5.43 -6.62 19.40
CA GLY A 242 5.42 -8.06 19.66
C GLY A 242 5.91 -8.95 18.51
N GLY A 243 6.62 -8.40 17.52
CA GLY A 243 7.11 -9.17 16.37
C GLY A 243 6.10 -9.27 15.21
N VAL A 244 6.33 -10.22 14.31
CA VAL A 244 5.41 -10.58 13.22
C VAL A 244 4.32 -11.51 13.79
N ASP A 245 3.06 -11.35 13.41
CA ASP A 245 2.00 -12.25 13.89
C ASP A 245 2.14 -13.61 13.17
N ASP A 246 2.57 -14.63 13.92
CA ASP A 246 2.82 -15.98 13.41
C ASP A 246 1.61 -16.91 13.46
N ASP A 247 0.45 -16.45 13.94
CA ASP A 247 -0.83 -17.11 13.69
C ASP A 247 -1.29 -16.93 12.23
N LEU A 248 -0.75 -15.93 11.52
CA LEU A 248 -1.04 -15.66 10.11
C LEU A 248 -0.06 -16.41 9.20
N ARG A 249 -0.56 -17.44 8.50
CA ARG A 249 0.19 -18.11 7.41
C ARG A 249 0.34 -17.25 6.16
N THR A 250 -0.54 -16.27 5.96
CA THR A 250 -0.50 -15.33 4.85
C THR A 250 -1.11 -14.01 5.32
N GLY A 251 -0.53 -12.90 4.88
CA GLY A 251 -0.96 -11.55 5.27
C GLY A 251 -0.31 -11.04 6.55
N GLU A 252 0.71 -11.75 7.04
CA GLU A 252 1.53 -11.33 8.17
C GLU A 252 2.26 -10.00 7.92
N ASP A 253 2.54 -9.69 6.65
CA ASP A 253 3.13 -8.45 6.18
C ASP A 253 2.14 -7.27 6.27
N VAL A 254 0.89 -7.49 5.84
CA VAL A 254 -0.20 -6.52 5.99
C VAL A 254 -0.42 -6.21 7.46
N ASP A 255 -0.51 -7.26 8.29
CA ASP A 255 -0.69 -7.13 9.73
C ASP A 255 0.48 -6.36 10.39
N LEU A 256 1.72 -6.74 10.10
CA LEU A 256 2.92 -6.07 10.61
C LEU A 256 2.91 -4.57 10.28
N VAL A 257 2.70 -4.22 9.01
CA VAL A 257 2.72 -2.82 8.55
C VAL A 257 1.60 -2.02 9.21
N TRP A 258 0.42 -2.61 9.41
CA TRP A 258 -0.70 -1.93 10.06
C TRP A 258 -0.49 -1.77 11.55
N ARG A 259 0.06 -2.76 12.26
CA ARG A 259 0.44 -2.62 13.67
C ARG A 259 1.54 -1.57 13.87
N LEU A 260 2.54 -1.51 12.98
CA LEU A 260 3.56 -0.45 13.00
C LEU A 260 2.93 0.94 12.81
N HIS A 261 1.97 1.07 11.89
CA HIS A 261 1.23 2.31 11.67
C HIS A 261 0.37 2.70 12.89
N ASP A 262 -0.37 1.74 13.44
CA ASP A 262 -1.26 1.97 14.58
C ASP A 262 -0.48 2.30 15.87
N ALA A 263 0.77 1.83 15.98
CA ALA A 263 1.71 2.24 17.03
C ALA A 263 2.29 3.66 16.84
N GLY A 264 1.89 4.38 15.78
CA GLY A 264 2.32 5.75 15.48
C GLY A 264 3.56 5.84 14.60
N GLY A 265 4.10 4.71 14.13
CA GLY A 265 5.24 4.68 13.22
C GLY A 265 4.87 5.03 11.78
N THR A 266 5.83 5.59 11.05
CA THR A 266 5.73 5.84 9.60
C THR A 266 6.39 4.70 8.84
N VAL A 267 5.63 4.05 7.95
CA VAL A 267 6.16 3.09 6.99
C VAL A 267 6.27 3.77 5.63
N ARG A 268 7.42 3.63 4.96
CA ARG A 268 7.68 4.24 3.64
C ARG A 268 7.84 3.18 2.56
N TYR A 269 7.41 3.54 1.36
CA TYR A 269 7.64 2.82 0.12
C TYR A 269 8.50 3.68 -0.78
N ASP A 270 9.68 3.21 -1.13
CA ASP A 270 10.64 3.88 -2.00
C ASP A 270 10.88 3.07 -3.29
N PRO A 271 10.29 3.49 -4.42
CA PRO A 271 10.43 2.78 -5.68
C PRO A 271 11.70 3.13 -6.46
N SER A 272 12.59 4.00 -5.96
CA SER A 272 13.89 4.22 -6.62
C SER A 272 14.82 3.03 -6.48
N VAL A 273 14.56 2.15 -5.50
CA VAL A 273 15.23 0.87 -5.32
C VAL A 273 14.28 -0.23 -5.82
N GLU A 274 14.74 -1.04 -6.78
CA GLU A 274 13.99 -2.19 -7.30
C GLU A 274 14.70 -3.48 -6.89
N VAL A 275 13.95 -4.41 -6.30
CA VAL A 275 14.37 -5.80 -6.03
C VAL A 275 13.48 -6.75 -6.82
N HIS A 276 13.96 -7.96 -7.10
CA HIS A 276 13.26 -8.88 -8.00
C HIS A 276 12.84 -10.16 -7.30
N HIS A 277 11.55 -10.49 -7.32
CA HIS A 277 11.07 -11.79 -6.87
C HIS A 277 11.03 -12.78 -8.04
N GLU A 278 11.21 -14.07 -7.75
CA GLU A 278 10.92 -15.11 -8.72
C GLU A 278 9.40 -15.37 -8.84
N PRO A 279 8.84 -15.33 -10.05
CA PRO A 279 7.47 -15.76 -10.27
C PRO A 279 7.32 -17.27 -10.04
N ARG A 280 6.08 -17.70 -9.74
CA ARG A 280 5.75 -19.12 -9.60
C ARG A 280 5.92 -19.85 -10.94
N ALA A 281 6.37 -21.11 -10.88
CA ALA A 281 6.78 -21.86 -12.08
C ALA A 281 5.59 -22.46 -12.83
N SER A 282 4.47 -22.71 -12.12
CA SER A 282 3.26 -23.30 -12.69
C SER A 282 2.02 -22.44 -12.40
N PHE A 283 0.99 -22.61 -13.23
CA PHE A 283 -0.30 -21.95 -13.03
C PHE A 283 -0.94 -22.37 -11.70
N ALA A 284 -0.79 -23.63 -11.28
CA ALA A 284 -1.34 -24.13 -10.02
C ALA A 284 -0.68 -23.47 -8.80
N GLU A 285 0.65 -23.34 -8.79
CA GLU A 285 1.38 -22.62 -7.74
C GLU A 285 0.96 -21.14 -7.68
N TRP A 286 0.91 -20.49 -8.84
CA TRP A 286 0.47 -19.09 -8.96
C TRP A 286 -0.97 -18.91 -8.46
N TRP A 287 -1.89 -19.78 -8.87
CA TRP A 287 -3.29 -19.76 -8.47
C TRP A 287 -3.43 -19.92 -6.95
N ASN A 288 -2.76 -20.92 -6.36
CA ASN A 288 -2.80 -21.16 -4.92
C ASN A 288 -2.23 -19.98 -4.12
N GLN A 289 -1.20 -19.30 -4.64
CA GLN A 289 -0.68 -18.08 -4.01
C GLN A 289 -1.74 -16.97 -4.00
N ARG A 290 -2.43 -16.72 -5.13
CA ARG A 290 -3.48 -15.70 -5.21
C ARG A 290 -4.68 -16.03 -4.31
N VAL A 291 -5.08 -17.31 -4.24
CA VAL A 291 -6.09 -17.80 -3.30
C VAL A 291 -5.65 -17.56 -1.85
N GLY A 292 -4.40 -17.85 -1.50
CA GLY A 292 -3.84 -17.59 -0.17
C GLY A 292 -3.95 -16.11 0.21
N TYR A 293 -3.56 -15.20 -0.69
CA TYR A 293 -3.69 -13.76 -0.48
C TYR A 293 -5.13 -13.31 -0.26
N GLY A 294 -6.09 -13.92 -0.95
CA GLY A 294 -7.51 -13.62 -0.72
C GLY A 294 -7.99 -14.14 0.63
N TYR A 295 -7.59 -15.36 0.97
CA TYR A 295 -8.00 -16.07 2.18
C TYR A 295 -7.60 -15.34 3.47
N SER A 296 -6.45 -14.66 3.47
CA SER A 296 -5.99 -13.88 4.64
C SER A 296 -6.90 -12.72 5.01
N SER A 297 -7.71 -12.21 4.07
CA SER A 297 -8.57 -11.04 4.29
C SER A 297 -9.51 -11.18 5.49
N ALA A 298 -10.03 -12.40 5.75
CA ALA A 298 -10.93 -12.63 6.88
C ALA A 298 -10.20 -12.52 8.24
N ALA A 299 -9.00 -13.09 8.33
CA ALA A 299 -8.18 -13.04 9.54
C ALA A 299 -7.65 -11.61 9.81
N LEU A 300 -7.35 -10.87 8.74
CA LEU A 300 -6.98 -9.46 8.82
C LEU A 300 -8.15 -8.58 9.28
N ALA A 301 -9.36 -8.81 8.75
CA ALA A 301 -10.55 -8.08 9.19
C ALA A 301 -10.89 -8.31 10.66
N GLU A 302 -10.68 -9.53 11.16
CA GLU A 302 -10.84 -9.83 12.59
C GLU A 302 -9.88 -9.05 13.50
N ARG A 303 -8.63 -8.84 13.06
CA ARG A 303 -7.61 -8.11 13.82
C ARG A 303 -7.76 -6.60 13.72
N HIS A 304 -8.09 -6.10 12.53
CA HIS A 304 -7.93 -4.68 12.18
C HIS A 304 -9.25 -3.96 11.89
N GLY A 305 -10.37 -4.67 11.92
CA GLY A 305 -11.68 -4.15 11.59
C GLY A 305 -12.04 -4.30 10.11
N ASP A 306 -13.33 -4.53 9.87
CA ASP A 306 -13.90 -4.81 8.55
C ASP A 306 -13.73 -3.65 7.55
N ASP A 307 -13.71 -2.41 8.04
CA ASP A 307 -13.70 -1.22 7.18
C ASP A 307 -12.38 -1.02 6.43
N ARG A 308 -11.26 -1.46 7.01
CA ARG A 308 -9.93 -1.42 6.38
C ARG A 308 -9.79 -2.39 5.21
N LEU A 309 -10.57 -3.47 5.19
CA LEU A 309 -10.58 -4.50 4.14
C LEU A 309 -11.72 -4.30 3.14
N SER A 310 -12.44 -3.17 3.20
CA SER A 310 -13.60 -2.97 2.34
C SER A 310 -13.21 -3.00 0.86
N PRO A 311 -13.90 -3.80 0.03
CA PRO A 311 -13.58 -3.95 -1.39
C PRO A 311 -13.91 -2.68 -2.19
N LEU A 312 -14.71 -1.77 -1.64
CA LEU A 312 -15.09 -0.53 -2.28
C LEU A 312 -15.29 0.59 -1.26
N VAL A 313 -14.47 1.64 -1.39
CA VAL A 313 -14.64 2.92 -0.71
C VAL A 313 -14.91 3.99 -1.76
N ALA A 314 -16.14 4.47 -1.83
CA ALA A 314 -16.57 5.44 -2.85
C ALA A 314 -17.48 6.53 -2.28
N SER A 315 -17.45 7.70 -2.93
CA SER A 315 -18.38 8.79 -2.66
C SER A 315 -19.78 8.45 -3.16
N PRO A 316 -20.85 8.80 -2.42
CA PRO A 316 -22.23 8.65 -2.90
C PRO A 316 -22.47 9.32 -4.26
N TRP A 317 -21.86 10.47 -4.53
CA TRP A 317 -21.97 11.14 -5.84
C TRP A 317 -21.38 10.31 -6.97
N SER A 318 -20.19 9.73 -6.75
CA SER A 318 -19.54 8.90 -7.76
C SER A 318 -20.35 7.64 -8.03
N LEU A 319 -20.91 7.01 -7.00
CA LEU A 319 -21.81 5.87 -7.16
C LEU A 319 -23.11 6.25 -7.86
N ALA A 320 -23.68 7.43 -7.59
CA ALA A 320 -24.86 7.92 -8.28
C ALA A 320 -24.60 8.16 -9.77
N VAL A 321 -23.45 8.75 -10.13
CA VAL A 321 -23.04 8.94 -11.53
C VAL A 321 -22.90 7.59 -12.23
N ILE A 322 -22.21 6.63 -11.60
CA ILE A 322 -22.03 5.28 -12.17
C ILE A 322 -23.40 4.60 -12.35
N ALA A 323 -24.26 4.64 -11.33
CA ALA A 323 -25.60 4.05 -11.37
C ALA A 323 -26.46 4.67 -12.48
N ALA A 324 -26.42 6.00 -12.64
CA ALA A 324 -27.14 6.69 -13.72
C ALA A 324 -26.69 6.21 -15.11
N MET A 325 -25.39 6.00 -15.30
CA MET A 325 -24.83 5.51 -16.55
C MET A 325 -25.17 4.03 -16.83
N THR A 326 -25.28 3.18 -15.80
CA THR A 326 -25.46 1.73 -15.99
C THR A 326 -26.90 1.22 -15.85
N ALA A 327 -27.76 1.91 -15.09
CA ALA A 327 -29.10 1.44 -14.77
C ALA A 327 -30.13 1.68 -15.89
N THR A 328 -29.92 2.69 -16.73
CA THR A 328 -30.90 3.10 -17.75
C THR A 328 -30.87 2.18 -18.97
N LYS A 329 -32.00 2.05 -19.69
CA LYS A 329 -32.06 1.31 -20.98
C LYS A 329 -31.62 2.15 -22.18
N ARG A 330 -31.53 3.47 -22.02
CA ARG A 330 -31.19 4.43 -23.07
C ARG A 330 -29.85 5.10 -22.72
N PRO A 331 -28.74 4.72 -23.37
CA PRO A 331 -27.40 5.22 -23.02
C PRO A 331 -27.30 6.74 -23.02
N SER A 332 -27.95 7.43 -23.95
CA SER A 332 -27.97 8.90 -24.02
C SER A 332 -28.56 9.55 -22.77
N VAL A 333 -29.64 8.97 -22.22
CA VAL A 333 -30.27 9.44 -20.97
C VAL A 333 -29.34 9.21 -19.79
N GLY A 334 -28.68 8.05 -19.72
CA GLY A 334 -27.70 7.75 -18.69
C GLY A 334 -26.50 8.70 -18.70
N VAL A 335 -25.98 9.04 -19.89
CA VAL A 335 -24.89 10.02 -20.06
C VAL A 335 -25.34 11.41 -19.61
N ALA A 336 -26.51 11.87 -20.06
CA ALA A 336 -27.05 13.18 -19.67
C ALA A 336 -27.25 13.28 -18.14
N ALA A 337 -27.83 12.26 -17.52
CA ALA A 337 -28.01 12.20 -16.07
C ALA A 337 -26.66 12.17 -15.32
N GLY A 338 -25.69 11.40 -15.81
CA GLY A 338 -24.33 11.34 -15.25
C GLY A 338 -23.63 12.70 -15.30
N LEU A 339 -23.69 13.41 -16.42
CA LEU A 339 -23.11 14.76 -16.57
C LEU A 339 -23.78 15.77 -15.63
N SER A 340 -25.11 15.72 -15.47
CA SER A 340 -25.85 16.56 -14.53
C SER A 340 -25.43 16.30 -13.08
N LEU A 341 -25.25 15.03 -12.69
CA LEU A 341 -24.76 14.65 -11.36
C LEU A 341 -23.31 15.12 -11.12
N ILE A 342 -22.44 15.07 -12.13
CA ILE A 342 -21.09 15.65 -12.05
C ILE A 342 -21.17 17.16 -11.81
N GLY A 343 -22.06 17.86 -12.51
CA GLY A 343 -22.31 19.29 -12.31
C GLY A 343 -22.78 19.62 -10.89
N ALA A 344 -23.76 18.87 -10.38
CA ALA A 344 -24.28 19.04 -9.02
C ALA A 344 -23.21 18.75 -7.95
N ALA A 345 -22.44 17.66 -8.10
CA ALA A 345 -21.33 17.33 -7.21
C ALA A 345 -20.24 18.42 -7.23
N THR A 346 -19.94 18.98 -8.40
CA THR A 346 -19.00 20.10 -8.56
C THR A 346 -19.48 21.33 -7.79
N GLN A 347 -20.76 21.68 -7.92
CA GLN A 347 -21.33 22.82 -7.21
C GLN A 347 -21.36 22.60 -5.70
N GLN A 348 -21.70 21.40 -5.23
CA GLN A 348 -21.68 21.08 -3.80
C GLN A 348 -20.25 21.12 -3.22
N LEU A 349 -19.25 20.64 -3.96
CA LEU A 349 -17.85 20.75 -3.54
C LEU A 349 -17.44 22.23 -3.41
N ARG A 350 -17.85 23.09 -4.35
CA ARG A 350 -17.62 24.53 -4.27
C ARG A 350 -18.36 25.18 -3.12
N GLN A 351 -19.58 24.77 -2.77
CA GLN A 351 -20.25 25.31 -1.57
C GLN A 351 -19.47 25.00 -0.28
N ARG A 352 -18.79 23.86 -0.22
CA ARG A 352 -17.95 23.45 0.92
C ARG A 352 -16.54 24.05 0.87
N ALA A 353 -16.06 24.38 -0.32
CA ALA A 353 -14.79 25.03 -0.56
C ALA A 353 -15.00 26.17 -1.58
N PRO A 354 -15.59 27.31 -1.15
CA PRO A 354 -16.00 28.41 -2.04
C PRO A 354 -14.88 28.95 -2.90
N ASP A 355 -13.67 28.84 -2.36
CA ASP A 355 -12.47 29.34 -2.97
C ASP A 355 -11.95 28.49 -4.15
N LEU A 356 -12.56 27.33 -4.45
CA LEU A 356 -12.21 26.51 -5.63
C LEU A 356 -12.84 27.08 -6.89
N THR A 357 -12.06 27.16 -7.96
CA THR A 357 -12.60 27.43 -9.30
C THR A 357 -13.49 26.27 -9.75
N VAL A 358 -14.39 26.55 -10.70
CA VAL A 358 -15.24 25.51 -11.31
C VAL A 358 -14.39 24.43 -11.98
N GLY A 359 -13.28 24.82 -12.63
CA GLY A 359 -12.37 23.90 -13.29
C GLY A 359 -11.71 22.92 -12.32
N GLU A 360 -11.17 23.41 -11.20
CA GLU A 360 -10.52 22.59 -10.17
C GLU A 360 -11.51 21.62 -9.51
N ALA A 361 -12.66 22.14 -9.06
CA ALA A 361 -13.69 21.32 -8.43
C ALA A 361 -14.18 20.21 -9.38
N ARG A 362 -14.44 20.55 -10.64
CA ARG A 362 -14.86 19.58 -11.66
C ARG A 362 -13.79 18.51 -11.89
N LYS A 363 -12.51 18.90 -11.96
CA LYS A 363 -11.38 17.96 -12.14
C LYS A 363 -11.29 16.97 -10.97
N ILE A 364 -11.49 17.42 -9.74
CA ILE A 364 -11.52 16.56 -8.54
C ILE A 364 -12.69 15.57 -8.62
N VAL A 365 -13.90 16.05 -8.94
CA VAL A 365 -15.11 15.21 -9.05
C VAL A 365 -14.97 14.15 -10.14
N ILE A 366 -14.46 14.52 -11.32
CA ILE A 366 -14.24 13.57 -12.42
C ILE A 366 -13.22 12.51 -12.02
N ARG A 367 -12.06 12.90 -11.49
CA ARG A 367 -11.01 11.95 -11.06
C ARG A 367 -11.50 11.02 -9.95
N GLY A 368 -12.23 11.55 -8.97
CA GLY A 368 -12.85 10.75 -7.90
C GLY A 368 -13.86 9.74 -8.45
N THR A 369 -14.63 10.13 -9.46
CA THR A 369 -15.61 9.24 -10.12
C THR A 369 -14.95 8.16 -10.97
N GLN A 370 -13.90 8.49 -11.71
CA GLN A 370 -13.08 7.51 -12.44
C GLN A 370 -12.42 6.50 -11.46
N ALA A 371 -11.85 6.98 -10.36
CA ALA A 371 -11.28 6.12 -9.33
C ALA A 371 -12.34 5.18 -8.71
N ALA A 372 -13.54 5.70 -8.42
CA ALA A 372 -14.65 4.90 -7.91
C ALA A 372 -15.14 3.85 -8.93
N ALA A 373 -15.19 4.20 -10.22
CA ALA A 373 -15.56 3.26 -11.28
C ALA A 373 -14.55 2.12 -11.41
N ASN A 374 -13.25 2.43 -11.39
CA ASN A 374 -12.18 1.42 -11.40
C ASN A 374 -12.21 0.53 -10.15
N ALA A 375 -12.42 1.13 -8.97
CA ALA A 375 -12.56 0.38 -7.72
C ALA A 375 -13.77 -0.55 -7.74
N LEU A 376 -14.93 -0.07 -8.24
CA LEU A 376 -16.13 -0.87 -8.38
C LEU A 376 -15.94 -2.02 -9.38
N GLY A 377 -15.32 -1.76 -10.54
CA GLY A 377 -15.03 -2.79 -11.52
C GLY A 377 -14.14 -3.91 -10.96
N ARG A 378 -13.12 -3.55 -10.16
CA ARG A 378 -12.29 -4.52 -9.43
C ARG A 378 -13.07 -5.25 -8.33
N ALA A 379 -13.85 -4.54 -7.50
CA ALA A 379 -14.67 -5.15 -6.46
C ALA A 379 -15.64 -6.18 -7.04
N ILE A 380 -16.25 -5.89 -8.20
CA ILE A 380 -17.11 -6.82 -8.93
C ILE A 380 -16.33 -8.07 -9.33
N ARG A 381 -15.20 -7.93 -10.03
CA ARG A 381 -14.45 -9.08 -10.59
C ARG A 381 -13.74 -9.91 -9.52
N ARG A 382 -13.29 -9.27 -8.45
CA ARG A 382 -12.48 -9.88 -7.40
C ARG A 382 -13.31 -10.36 -6.20
N VAL A 383 -14.43 -9.71 -5.88
CA VAL A 383 -15.17 -9.99 -4.65
C VAL A 383 -16.63 -10.32 -4.90
N TRP A 384 -17.35 -9.55 -5.71
CA TRP A 384 -18.81 -9.71 -5.86
C TRP A 384 -19.25 -10.58 -7.04
N TRP A 385 -18.32 -11.21 -7.74
CA TRP A 385 -18.64 -12.06 -8.89
C TRP A 385 -19.58 -13.22 -8.51
N PRO A 386 -19.47 -13.93 -7.36
CA PRO A 386 -20.38 -15.05 -7.08
C PRO A 386 -21.82 -14.57 -6.90
N ILE A 387 -21.99 -13.45 -6.19
CA ILE A 387 -23.29 -12.82 -5.97
C ILE A 387 -23.89 -12.41 -7.32
N LEU A 388 -23.10 -11.77 -8.19
CA LEU A 388 -23.58 -11.31 -9.49
C LEU A 388 -23.91 -12.48 -10.43
N ILE A 389 -23.13 -13.57 -10.43
CA ILE A 389 -23.45 -14.78 -11.19
C ILE A 389 -24.80 -15.36 -10.76
N LEU A 390 -25.06 -15.45 -9.45
CA LEU A 390 -26.34 -15.93 -8.92
C LEU A 390 -27.52 -15.01 -9.29
N LEU A 391 -27.28 -13.69 -9.42
CA LEU A 391 -28.30 -12.73 -9.83
C LEU A 391 -28.49 -12.61 -11.35
N CYS A 392 -27.53 -13.07 -12.16
CA CYS A 392 -27.56 -12.95 -13.62
C CYS A 392 -28.81 -13.56 -14.28
N PRO A 393 -29.38 -14.71 -13.86
CA PRO A 393 -30.61 -15.26 -14.44
C PRO A 393 -31.81 -14.32 -14.30
N ILE A 394 -31.92 -13.60 -13.18
CA ILE A 394 -33.11 -12.81 -12.82
C ILE A 394 -32.94 -11.29 -13.02
N SER A 395 -31.71 -10.78 -13.09
CA SER A 395 -31.43 -9.34 -13.14
C SER A 395 -30.64 -8.92 -14.38
N ARG A 396 -31.27 -8.12 -15.25
CA ARG A 396 -30.59 -7.50 -16.42
C ARG A 396 -29.48 -6.54 -15.98
N SER A 397 -29.68 -5.86 -14.86
CA SER A 397 -28.70 -4.92 -14.31
C SER A 397 -27.46 -5.66 -13.79
N ALA A 398 -27.63 -6.83 -13.16
CA ALA A 398 -26.50 -7.68 -12.74
C ALA A 398 -25.66 -8.12 -13.95
N ARG A 399 -26.31 -8.57 -15.04
CA ARG A 399 -25.62 -8.92 -16.29
C ARG A 399 -24.85 -7.74 -16.88
N ARG A 400 -25.45 -6.54 -16.89
CA ARG A 400 -24.79 -5.32 -17.38
C ARG A 400 -23.59 -4.93 -16.52
N LEU A 401 -23.71 -5.01 -15.19
CA LEU A 401 -22.61 -4.69 -14.27
C LEU A 401 -21.46 -5.69 -14.43
N LEU A 402 -21.77 -6.99 -14.53
CA LEU A 402 -20.77 -8.02 -14.76
C LEU A 402 -20.07 -7.82 -16.11
N ALA A 403 -20.83 -7.60 -17.19
CA ALA A 403 -20.28 -7.32 -18.51
C ALA A 403 -19.45 -6.02 -18.55
N ALA A 404 -19.93 -4.94 -17.93
CA ALA A 404 -19.20 -3.68 -17.83
C ALA A 404 -17.91 -3.81 -17.02
N SER A 405 -17.91 -4.67 -15.99
CA SER A 405 -16.72 -4.94 -15.19
C SER A 405 -15.61 -5.61 -16.01
N ALA A 406 -15.96 -6.41 -17.03
CA ALA A 406 -15.01 -7.09 -17.90
C ALA A 406 -14.16 -6.13 -18.73
N VAL A 407 -14.66 -4.91 -19.02
CA VAL A 407 -13.89 -3.85 -19.70
C VAL A 407 -12.61 -3.49 -18.92
N PHE A 408 -12.61 -3.69 -17.61
CA PHE A 408 -11.45 -3.43 -16.75
C PHE A 408 -10.50 -4.63 -16.63
N ALA A 409 -10.85 -5.81 -17.16
CA ALA A 409 -9.96 -6.97 -17.25
C ALA A 409 -9.21 -6.90 -18.58
N VAL A 410 -8.08 -6.18 -18.58
CA VAL A 410 -7.31 -5.89 -19.80
C VAL A 410 -6.74 -7.16 -20.46
N THR A 411 -6.53 -8.24 -19.69
CA THR A 411 -6.07 -9.54 -20.19
C THR A 411 -6.79 -10.70 -19.48
N PRO A 412 -6.83 -11.92 -20.08
CA PRO A 412 -7.37 -13.11 -19.42
C PRO A 412 -6.70 -13.43 -18.08
N MET A 413 -5.39 -13.17 -17.96
CA MET A 413 -4.67 -13.39 -16.71
C MET A 413 -5.09 -12.42 -15.60
N VAL A 414 -5.45 -11.17 -15.92
CA VAL A 414 -6.04 -10.24 -14.95
C VAL A 414 -7.39 -10.76 -14.43
N ALA A 415 -8.20 -11.38 -15.29
CA ALA A 415 -9.44 -12.02 -14.86
C ALA A 415 -9.17 -13.25 -13.98
N ALA A 416 -8.20 -14.09 -14.36
CA ALA A 416 -7.80 -15.25 -13.57
C ALA A 416 -7.26 -14.86 -12.18
N ASP A 417 -6.50 -13.76 -12.07
CA ASP A 417 -5.95 -13.27 -10.81
C ASP A 417 -7.06 -12.82 -9.86
N ASP A 418 -7.98 -12.00 -10.38
CA ASP A 418 -9.12 -11.54 -9.59
C ASP A 418 -10.05 -12.68 -9.18
N LEU A 419 -10.24 -13.69 -10.03
CA LEU A 419 -10.99 -14.90 -9.69
C LEU A 419 -10.29 -15.71 -8.59
N ALA A 420 -8.98 -15.98 -8.74
CA ALA A 420 -8.21 -16.75 -7.77
C ALA A 420 -8.22 -16.07 -6.39
N HIS A 421 -7.96 -14.77 -6.36
CA HIS A 421 -8.02 -14.01 -5.13
C HIS A 421 -9.44 -13.97 -4.55
N GLY A 422 -10.47 -13.83 -5.39
CA GLY A 422 -11.86 -13.89 -4.95
C GLY A 422 -12.26 -15.22 -4.34
N VAL A 423 -11.81 -16.34 -4.92
CA VAL A 423 -11.98 -17.68 -4.34
C VAL A 423 -11.36 -17.74 -2.95
N GLY A 424 -10.17 -17.16 -2.78
CA GLY A 424 -9.53 -16.97 -1.48
C GLY A 424 -10.40 -16.23 -0.48
N ILE A 425 -10.87 -15.02 -0.85
CA ILE A 425 -11.71 -14.18 0.00
C ILE A 425 -12.95 -14.96 0.46
N TRP A 426 -13.70 -15.54 -0.48
CA TRP A 426 -14.92 -16.28 -0.17
C TRP A 426 -14.66 -17.50 0.72
N SER A 427 -13.57 -18.23 0.48
CA SER A 427 -13.16 -19.35 1.32
C SER A 427 -12.87 -18.91 2.75
N GLY A 428 -12.15 -17.79 2.92
CA GLY A 428 -11.83 -17.22 4.23
C GLY A 428 -13.07 -16.73 4.97
N VAL A 429 -13.91 -15.91 4.33
CA VAL A 429 -15.09 -15.32 5.00
C VAL A 429 -16.14 -16.37 5.38
N ILE A 430 -16.31 -17.43 4.57
CA ILE A 430 -17.22 -18.54 4.89
C ILE A 430 -16.67 -19.36 6.06
N LYS A 431 -15.39 -19.75 6.00
CA LYS A 431 -14.77 -20.59 7.02
C LYS A 431 -14.74 -19.92 8.39
N HIS A 432 -14.42 -18.62 8.43
CA HIS A 432 -14.33 -17.85 9.68
C HIS A 432 -15.63 -17.12 10.05
N ARG A 433 -16.68 -17.19 9.22
CA ARG A 433 -17.97 -16.48 9.39
C ARG A 433 -17.80 -14.95 9.57
N ARG A 434 -16.85 -14.36 8.86
CA ARG A 434 -16.53 -12.91 8.89
C ARG A 434 -16.75 -12.27 7.53
N PHE A 435 -17.88 -11.62 7.31
CA PHE A 435 -18.25 -11.09 5.99
C PHE A 435 -17.79 -9.64 5.74
N GLY A 436 -17.06 -9.01 6.66
CA GLY A 436 -16.50 -7.66 6.48
C GLY A 436 -15.79 -7.42 5.14
N PRO A 437 -14.85 -8.31 4.72
CA PRO A 437 -14.15 -8.18 3.44
C PRO A 437 -15.03 -8.21 2.18
N VAL A 438 -16.32 -8.56 2.29
CA VAL A 438 -17.27 -8.50 1.17
C VAL A 438 -18.25 -7.34 1.26
N ILE A 439 -18.22 -6.54 2.34
CA ILE A 439 -19.16 -5.44 2.60
C ILE A 439 -18.55 -4.10 2.14
N PRO A 440 -19.24 -3.34 1.27
CA PRO A 440 -18.78 -2.01 0.86
C PRO A 440 -18.93 -0.98 1.99
N VAL A 441 -17.98 -0.04 2.07
CA VAL A 441 -18.05 1.10 2.98
C VAL A 441 -18.44 2.35 2.20
N LEU A 442 -19.65 2.85 2.47
CA LEU A 442 -20.10 4.14 1.95
C LEU A 442 -19.53 5.26 2.82
N ARG A 443 -18.46 5.88 2.33
CA ARG A 443 -17.85 7.02 3.02
C ARG A 443 -18.79 8.22 2.94
N ARG A 444 -19.65 8.40 3.94
CA ARG A 444 -20.26 9.71 4.21
C ARG A 444 -19.11 10.66 4.48
N SER A 445 -19.20 11.90 3.99
CA SER A 445 -18.21 12.96 4.27
C SER A 445 -18.20 13.27 5.77
N ARG A 446 -17.66 12.38 6.60
CA ARG A 446 -17.25 12.71 7.96
C ARG A 446 -15.90 13.39 7.85
N PRO A 447 -15.68 14.52 8.53
CA PRO A 447 -14.34 14.97 8.82
C PRO A 447 -13.60 13.77 9.43
N GLN A 448 -12.38 13.47 8.95
CA GLN A 448 -11.51 12.65 9.78
C GLN A 448 -11.46 13.34 11.16
N PRO A 449 -11.64 12.62 12.27
CA PRO A 449 -11.15 13.16 13.53
C PRO A 449 -9.70 13.53 13.26
N GLY A 450 -9.37 14.82 13.43
CA GLY A 450 -7.97 15.21 13.45
C GLY A 450 -7.28 14.21 14.37
N SER A 451 -6.19 13.61 13.88
CA SER A 451 -5.29 12.85 14.72
C SER A 451 -5.05 13.70 15.96
N ARG A 452 -5.70 13.34 17.07
CA ARG A 452 -5.30 13.81 18.38
C ARG A 452 -3.99 13.08 18.63
N THR A 453 -2.91 13.60 18.04
CA THR A 453 -1.60 13.45 18.63
C THR A 453 -1.66 14.18 19.98
N PRO A 454 -1.30 13.54 21.10
CA PRO A 454 -1.24 14.18 22.42
C PRO A 454 -0.25 15.37 22.49
#